data_AF-A0A2V6L0V6-F1
#
_entry.id   AF-A0A2V6L0V6-F1
#
_cell.length_a   1.000
_cell.length_b   1.000
_cell.length_c   1.000
_cell.angle_alpha   90.00
_cell.angle_beta   90.00
_cell.angle_gamma   90.00
#
_symmetry.space_group_name_H-M   'P 1'
#
loop_
_entity.id
_entity.type
_entity.pdbx_description
1 polymer ?
#
loop_
_entity_poly.entity_id
_entity_poly.type
_entity_poly.pdbx_seq_one_letter_code
_entity_poly.pdbx_strand_id
1 'polypeptide(L)'
;MLALAVSFLPGCTISRTFSATTDCNYKRIKLQKWSQDSAQENGTIRVLLIHGMNNHPFGFAGRPELDGCTTYAELQQKLSGNLTLADRQRLRTRAIQSQFDYFIKRLASKLEVGEEAPADPKDFTIIRASDDGPALGYMFTRSFGATGPGHRALKFYIANWALGACVSKEQQFGGWAGTSKSEKLQGDRDFDSRLDKYRAAINKSLKWSTIDWGLGDAALYLSPTAGEKFRQVVRAGVQRLQSETGPRDRVAIVSASLGSTITLDTVSAMLGSAGVRSLFTRSDQFADYPKQQPRAVFYMFANQFALLTLGRPPRERVNPLIQLDNALKNAGARTTVQIYAFTDPNDILSLPLNTKLDRVSICNVYVRNPGFTVGLFMHPGDAHANYEKNNHVIATLLNGPEKKPETPDDCLEARNSRAFP
;
A
#
# COMPACT_ATOMS: atom_id res chain seq x y z
N MET A 1 28.47 13.83 36.28
CA MET A 1 28.31 15.27 35.98
C MET A 1 28.46 15.50 34.48
N LEU A 2 27.34 15.52 33.76
CA LEU A 2 27.22 16.27 32.50
C LEU A 2 25.72 16.63 32.40
N ALA A 3 25.36 17.78 32.97
CA ALA A 3 24.02 18.32 32.90
C ALA A 3 23.92 19.08 31.58
N LEU A 4 23.20 18.53 30.59
CA LEU A 4 22.76 19.30 29.43
C LEU A 4 21.54 20.13 29.88
N ALA A 5 21.77 21.41 30.15
CA ALA A 5 20.71 22.39 30.30
C ALA A 5 19.99 22.54 28.95
N VAL A 6 18.75 22.05 28.86
CA VAL A 6 17.85 22.36 27.75
C VAL A 6 17.21 23.72 28.05
N SER A 7 17.65 24.74 27.34
CA SER A 7 17.04 26.06 27.33
C SER A 7 15.64 25.98 26.69
N PHE A 8 14.60 26.19 27.50
CA PHE A 8 13.25 26.41 27.00
C PHE A 8 13.16 27.84 26.45
N LEU A 9 13.38 28.00 25.15
CA LEU A 9 12.84 29.15 24.42
C LEU A 9 11.31 29.03 24.42
N PRO A 10 10.55 30.14 24.50
CA PRO A 10 9.09 30.13 24.33
C PRO A 10 8.76 30.03 22.83
N GLY A 11 9.33 29.03 22.16
CA GLY A 11 8.93 28.60 20.83
C GLY A 11 8.13 27.33 21.03
N CYS A 12 6.85 27.38 20.63
CA CYS A 12 5.87 26.29 20.60
C CYS A 12 6.47 24.91 20.94
N THR A 13 6.56 24.60 22.24
CA THR A 13 7.02 23.27 22.66
C THR A 13 5.92 22.32 22.27
N ILE A 14 6.13 21.60 21.17
CA ILE A 14 5.22 20.60 20.62
C ILE A 14 4.99 19.54 21.71
N SER A 15 3.96 19.78 22.50
CA SER A 15 3.53 18.95 23.61
C SER A 15 2.95 17.66 23.05
N ARG A 16 3.69 16.56 23.26
CA ARG A 16 3.34 15.12 23.45
C ARG A 16 2.04 14.48 22.89
N THR A 17 1.27 15.12 22.02
CA THR A 17 0.06 14.56 21.40
C THR A 17 -0.01 14.97 19.92
N PHE A 18 0.86 14.36 19.12
CA PHE A 18 0.79 14.42 17.66
C PHE A 18 -0.14 13.30 17.18
N SER A 19 -1.36 13.63 16.73
CA SER A 19 -2.29 12.66 16.14
C SER A 19 -2.15 12.62 14.62
N ALA A 20 -2.14 13.77 13.93
CA ALA A 20 -1.59 13.94 12.59
C ALA A 20 -1.31 15.43 12.28
N THR A 21 -0.32 15.75 11.44
CA THR A 21 -0.15 17.10 10.85
C THR A 21 0.13 17.02 9.36
N THR A 22 -0.19 18.06 8.59
CA THR A 22 -0.03 18.07 7.13
C THR A 22 0.54 19.36 6.56
N ASP A 23 1.06 19.28 5.33
CA ASP A 23 1.51 20.39 4.48
C ASP A 23 0.57 20.64 3.28
N CYS A 24 -0.68 20.17 3.36
CA CYS A 24 -1.70 20.28 2.31
C CYS A 24 -2.13 21.73 2.03
N ASN A 25 -1.84 22.24 0.83
CA ASN A 25 -2.28 23.58 0.37
C ASN A 25 -3.38 23.55 -0.72
N TYR A 26 -4.12 22.45 -0.86
CA TYR A 26 -5.13 22.26 -1.91
C TYR A 26 -6.45 21.70 -1.38
N LYS A 27 -7.51 21.72 -2.20
CA LYS A 27 -8.82 21.14 -1.84
C LYS A 27 -8.68 19.64 -1.64
N ARG A 28 -8.82 19.20 -0.40
CA ARG A 28 -8.61 17.80 0.02
C ARG A 28 -9.76 16.90 -0.41
N ILE A 29 -9.43 15.74 -0.95
CA ILE A 29 -10.38 14.65 -1.18
C ILE A 29 -10.80 14.04 0.15
N LYS A 30 -12.10 13.78 0.28
CA LYS A 30 -12.71 13.11 1.42
C LYS A 30 -13.47 11.90 0.90
N LEU A 31 -13.08 10.68 1.30
CA LEU A 31 -13.76 9.48 0.82
C LEU A 31 -15.24 9.46 1.21
N GLN A 32 -15.62 10.06 2.35
CA GLN A 32 -17.04 10.19 2.75
C GLN A 32 -17.83 10.98 1.72
N LYS A 33 -17.29 12.12 1.29
CA LYS A 33 -17.91 12.96 0.27
C LYS A 33 -17.94 12.27 -1.09
N TRP A 34 -16.86 11.60 -1.48
CA TRP A 34 -16.83 10.80 -2.69
C TRP A 34 -17.88 9.70 -2.69
N SER A 35 -18.17 9.09 -1.54
CA SER A 35 -19.16 8.03 -1.43
C SER A 35 -20.56 8.57 -1.65
N GLN A 36 -20.87 9.71 -1.04
CA GLN A 36 -22.12 10.44 -1.24
C GLN A 36 -22.29 10.91 -2.68
N ASP A 37 -21.29 11.60 -3.23
CA ASP A 37 -21.32 12.11 -4.60
C ASP A 37 -21.45 10.95 -5.61
N SER A 38 -20.71 9.84 -5.40
CA SER A 38 -20.84 8.64 -6.25
C SER A 38 -22.24 8.03 -6.20
N ALA A 39 -22.86 7.91 -5.02
CA ALA A 39 -24.21 7.37 -4.91
C ALA A 39 -25.26 8.23 -5.65
N GLN A 40 -25.15 9.55 -5.57
CA GLN A 40 -26.02 10.48 -6.31
C GLN A 40 -25.83 10.35 -7.82
N GLU A 41 -24.60 10.07 -8.24
CA GLU A 41 -24.24 9.95 -9.64
C GLU A 41 -24.45 8.53 -10.19
N ASN A 42 -24.86 7.56 -9.37
CA ASN A 42 -24.88 6.13 -9.73
C ASN A 42 -23.48 5.62 -10.15
N GLY A 43 -22.46 6.01 -9.39
CA GLY A 43 -21.08 5.58 -9.52
C GLY A 43 -20.62 4.75 -8.32
N THR A 44 -19.46 4.12 -8.48
CA THR A 44 -18.81 3.25 -7.49
C THR A 44 -17.47 3.87 -7.06
N ILE A 45 -17.13 3.81 -5.77
CA ILE A 45 -15.73 4.01 -5.37
C ILE A 45 -14.97 2.72 -5.63
N ARG A 46 -13.89 2.80 -6.39
CA ARG A 46 -13.01 1.67 -6.69
C ARG A 46 -11.67 1.87 -6.03
N VAL A 47 -11.22 0.87 -5.29
CA VAL A 47 -10.01 0.96 -4.46
C VAL A 47 -9.02 -0.12 -4.87
N LEU A 48 -7.88 0.25 -5.41
CA LEU A 48 -6.75 -0.66 -5.61
C LEU A 48 -5.90 -0.72 -4.34
N LEU A 49 -5.67 -1.91 -3.80
CA LEU A 49 -4.84 -2.15 -2.62
C LEU A 49 -3.59 -2.91 -3.01
N ILE A 50 -2.43 -2.29 -2.79
CA ILE A 50 -1.11 -2.89 -3.04
C ILE A 50 -0.31 -2.92 -1.74
N HIS A 51 0.07 -4.12 -1.30
CA HIS A 51 0.85 -4.28 -0.07
C HIS A 51 2.32 -3.87 -0.25
N GLY A 52 2.96 -3.62 0.90
CA GLY A 52 4.41 -3.38 1.02
C GLY A 52 5.25 -4.63 0.96
N MET A 53 6.42 -4.62 1.59
CA MET A 53 7.21 -5.86 1.79
C MET A 53 6.32 -6.94 2.40
N ASN A 54 6.34 -8.13 1.83
CA ASN A 54 5.42 -9.19 2.21
C ASN A 54 6.12 -10.54 2.15
N ASN A 55 6.21 -11.16 3.32
CA ASN A 55 6.87 -12.44 3.54
C ASN A 55 5.88 -13.62 3.49
N HIS A 56 4.58 -13.34 3.37
CA HIS A 56 3.48 -14.30 3.50
C HIS A 56 2.39 -13.99 2.46
N PRO A 57 2.46 -14.59 1.27
CA PRO A 57 1.39 -14.49 0.28
C PRO A 57 0.05 -14.93 0.88
N PHE A 58 0.06 -15.95 1.74
CA PHE A 58 -1.07 -16.36 2.58
C PHE A 58 -0.63 -16.52 4.04
N GLY A 59 -1.54 -16.24 4.97
CA GLY A 59 -1.24 -16.20 6.40
C GLY A 59 -0.53 -14.92 6.85
N PHE A 60 0.20 -15.00 7.96
CA PHE A 60 0.92 -13.87 8.57
C PHE A 60 2.21 -14.35 9.26
N ALA A 61 3.06 -13.43 9.72
CA ALA A 61 4.40 -13.71 10.25
C ALA A 61 4.50 -14.84 11.29
N GLY A 62 3.48 -15.02 12.14
CA GLY A 62 3.46 -16.11 13.13
C GLY A 62 2.83 -17.42 12.63
N ARG A 63 2.13 -17.40 11.49
CA ARG A 63 1.38 -18.53 10.92
C ARG A 63 1.35 -18.40 9.39
N PRO A 64 2.47 -18.65 8.69
CA PRO A 64 2.45 -18.74 7.23
C PRO A 64 1.55 -19.90 6.80
N GLU A 65 0.82 -19.72 5.71
CA GLU A 65 -0.10 -20.74 5.19
C GLU A 65 0.36 -21.19 3.81
N LEU A 66 0.86 -22.42 3.70
CA LEU A 66 1.39 -22.96 2.45
C LEU A 66 0.40 -23.89 1.72
N ASP A 67 -0.88 -23.87 2.11
CA ASP A 67 -1.94 -24.69 1.50
C ASP A 67 -1.56 -26.19 1.36
N GLY A 68 -0.95 -26.74 2.41
CA GLY A 68 -0.49 -28.13 2.47
C GLY A 68 0.91 -28.38 1.93
N CYS A 69 1.57 -27.38 1.33
CA CYS A 69 2.97 -27.46 0.92
C CYS A 69 3.93 -27.22 2.11
N THR A 70 5.21 -27.61 1.93
CA THR A 70 6.26 -27.47 2.96
C THR A 70 7.24 -26.34 2.67
N THR A 71 7.27 -25.87 1.42
CA THR A 71 8.10 -24.76 0.92
C THR A 71 7.28 -23.81 0.05
N TYR A 72 7.75 -22.57 -0.11
CA TYR A 72 7.20 -21.63 -1.09
C TYR A 72 7.40 -22.10 -2.52
N ALA A 73 8.48 -22.84 -2.81
CA ALA A 73 8.71 -23.42 -4.14
C ALA A 73 7.63 -24.45 -4.51
N GLU A 74 7.28 -25.35 -3.60
CA GLU A 74 6.17 -26.30 -3.77
C GLU A 74 4.83 -25.57 -3.93
N LEU A 75 4.59 -24.53 -3.12
CA LEU A 75 3.39 -23.71 -3.25
C LEU A 75 3.33 -23.03 -4.63
N GLN A 76 4.43 -22.44 -5.10
CA GLN A 76 4.48 -21.82 -6.41
C GLN A 76 4.21 -22.84 -7.52
N GLN A 77 4.80 -24.03 -7.44
CA GLN A 77 4.54 -25.10 -8.41
C GLN A 77 3.06 -25.49 -8.41
N LYS A 78 2.45 -25.68 -7.23
CA LYS A 78 1.02 -25.99 -7.09
C LYS A 78 0.14 -24.91 -7.72
N LEU A 79 0.42 -23.64 -7.45
CA LEU A 79 -0.35 -22.50 -7.98
C LEU A 79 -0.12 -22.25 -9.47
N SER A 80 1.01 -22.73 -10.01
CA SER A 80 1.30 -22.78 -11.44
C SER A 80 0.58 -23.94 -12.15
N GLY A 81 -0.06 -24.85 -11.42
CA GLY A 81 -0.88 -25.91 -11.99
C GLY A 81 -2.30 -25.47 -12.34
N ASN A 82 -3.13 -26.42 -12.78
CA ASN A 82 -4.56 -26.21 -12.95
C ASN A 82 -5.27 -26.24 -11.60
N LEU A 83 -5.90 -25.13 -11.21
CA LEU A 83 -6.64 -25.01 -9.97
C LEU A 83 -8.12 -25.26 -10.21
N THR A 84 -8.71 -26.19 -9.43
CA THR A 84 -10.15 -26.42 -9.43
C THR A 84 -10.90 -25.21 -8.88
N LEU A 85 -12.22 -25.16 -9.07
CA LEU A 85 -13.06 -24.12 -8.46
C LEU A 85 -12.96 -24.12 -6.93
N ALA A 86 -12.92 -25.30 -6.33
CA ALA A 86 -12.77 -25.48 -4.89
C ALA A 86 -11.41 -24.97 -4.39
N ASP A 87 -10.33 -25.20 -5.15
CA ASP A 87 -9.01 -24.65 -4.83
C ASP A 87 -9.03 -23.13 -4.86
N ARG A 88 -9.61 -22.52 -5.91
CA ARG A 88 -9.72 -21.07 -6.03
C ARG A 88 -10.52 -20.46 -4.88
N GLN A 89 -11.63 -21.08 -4.49
CA GLN A 89 -12.44 -20.62 -3.37
C GLN A 89 -11.67 -20.71 -2.04
N ARG A 90 -10.97 -21.82 -1.78
CA ARG A 90 -10.14 -22.00 -0.58
C ARG A 90 -9.00 -20.97 -0.53
N LEU A 91 -8.27 -20.80 -1.62
CA LEU A 91 -7.17 -19.83 -1.73
C LEU A 91 -7.66 -18.39 -1.60
N ARG A 92 -8.82 -18.05 -2.17
CA ARG A 92 -9.45 -16.73 -2.01
C ARG A 92 -9.74 -16.43 -0.54
N THR A 93 -10.34 -17.38 0.18
CA THR A 93 -10.62 -17.20 1.62
C THR A 93 -9.35 -16.93 2.41
N ARG A 94 -8.27 -17.68 2.12
CA ARG A 94 -6.95 -17.47 2.74
C ARG A 94 -6.34 -16.12 2.38
N ALA A 95 -6.46 -15.69 1.12
CA ALA A 95 -5.98 -14.39 0.66
C ALA A 95 -6.71 -13.23 1.35
N ILE A 96 -8.03 -13.35 1.57
CA ILE A 96 -8.79 -12.36 2.33
C ILE A 96 -8.25 -12.27 3.75
N GLN A 97 -8.08 -13.41 4.43
CA GLN A 97 -7.59 -13.44 5.80
C GLN A 97 -6.18 -12.84 5.95
N SER A 98 -5.33 -12.92 4.91
CA SER A 98 -3.97 -12.39 4.95
C SER A 98 -3.85 -10.94 4.49
N GLN A 99 -4.75 -10.46 3.62
CA GLN A 99 -4.59 -9.16 2.96
C GLN A 99 -5.75 -8.21 3.26
N PHE A 100 -5.45 -7.14 4.02
CA PHE A 100 -6.31 -5.97 4.20
C PHE A 100 -7.73 -6.21 4.74
N ASP A 101 -8.11 -7.40 5.23
CA ASP A 101 -9.51 -7.66 5.63
C ASP A 101 -10.04 -6.66 6.66
N TYR A 102 -9.24 -6.39 7.68
CA TYR A 102 -9.57 -5.39 8.70
C TYR A 102 -9.81 -4.01 8.09
N PHE A 103 -8.89 -3.54 7.24
CA PHE A 103 -8.97 -2.24 6.61
C PHE A 103 -10.17 -2.12 5.67
N ILE A 104 -10.41 -3.14 4.85
CA ILE A 104 -11.53 -3.21 3.91
C ILE A 104 -12.87 -3.12 4.66
N LYS A 105 -13.09 -4.00 5.64
CA LYS A 105 -14.34 -4.02 6.43
C LYS A 105 -14.54 -2.71 7.17
N ARG A 106 -13.46 -2.16 7.75
CA ARG A 106 -13.52 -0.90 8.49
C ARG A 106 -13.83 0.29 7.59
N LEU A 107 -13.21 0.37 6.42
CA LEU A 107 -13.47 1.44 5.45
C LEU A 107 -14.90 1.33 4.91
N ALA A 108 -15.35 0.11 4.55
CA ALA A 108 -16.72 -0.13 4.11
C ALA A 108 -17.74 0.32 5.17
N SER A 109 -17.57 -0.12 6.42
CA SER A 109 -18.42 0.28 7.54
C SER A 109 -18.47 1.80 7.72
N LYS A 110 -17.31 2.50 7.67
CA LYS A 110 -17.26 3.96 7.86
C LYS A 110 -17.86 4.75 6.70
N LEU A 111 -17.80 4.22 5.48
CA LEU A 111 -18.47 4.79 4.33
C LEU A 111 -19.97 4.47 4.29
N GLU A 112 -20.47 3.66 5.23
CA GLU A 112 -21.87 3.21 5.32
C GLU A 112 -22.32 2.58 4.00
N VAL A 113 -21.43 1.82 3.36
CA VAL A 113 -21.83 0.96 2.24
C VAL A 113 -22.51 -0.28 2.80
N GLY A 114 -23.43 -0.86 2.02
CA GLY A 114 -24.13 -2.08 2.42
C GLY A 114 -23.19 -3.28 2.58
N GLU A 115 -23.78 -4.45 2.87
CA GLU A 115 -23.06 -5.69 3.09
C GLU A 115 -22.13 -6.10 1.94
N GLU A 116 -21.14 -6.94 2.26
CA GLU A 116 -20.27 -7.54 1.26
C GLU A 116 -21.08 -8.47 0.35
N ALA A 117 -20.92 -8.32 -0.96
CA ALA A 117 -21.51 -9.21 -1.93
C ALA A 117 -20.95 -10.64 -1.76
N PRO A 118 -21.75 -11.68 -2.06
CA PRO A 118 -21.26 -13.06 -2.05
C PRO A 118 -19.99 -13.21 -2.90
N ALA A 119 -19.07 -14.04 -2.42
CA ALA A 119 -17.83 -14.32 -3.13
C ALA A 119 -18.11 -14.98 -4.49
N ASP A 120 -17.65 -14.38 -5.59
CA ASP A 120 -17.50 -15.08 -6.86
C ASP A 120 -16.14 -15.81 -6.86
N PRO A 121 -16.09 -17.14 -6.92
CA PRO A 121 -14.83 -17.87 -7.01
C PRO A 121 -13.98 -17.48 -8.23
N LYS A 122 -14.59 -16.93 -9.29
CA LYS A 122 -13.89 -16.42 -10.47
C LYS A 122 -13.16 -15.11 -10.23
N ASP A 123 -13.46 -14.41 -9.13
CA ASP A 123 -12.75 -13.19 -8.76
C ASP A 123 -11.31 -13.46 -8.30
N PHE A 124 -10.92 -14.71 -8.01
CA PHE A 124 -9.55 -15.06 -7.64
C PHE A 124 -8.76 -15.56 -8.84
N THR A 125 -7.68 -14.85 -9.16
CA THR A 125 -6.83 -15.13 -10.32
C THR A 125 -5.37 -15.22 -9.91
N ILE A 126 -4.72 -16.31 -10.31
CA ILE A 126 -3.26 -16.44 -10.23
C ILE A 126 -2.64 -15.66 -11.39
N ILE A 127 -1.66 -14.83 -11.07
CA ILE A 127 -0.86 -14.11 -12.07
C ILE A 127 0.42 -14.89 -12.31
N ARG A 128 0.73 -15.17 -13.57
CA ARG A 128 1.89 -15.97 -14.01
C ARG A 128 2.85 -15.13 -14.82
N ALA A 129 4.10 -15.56 -14.89
CA ALA A 129 5.13 -14.90 -15.71
C ALA A 129 4.81 -14.96 -17.21
N SER A 130 4.25 -16.09 -17.64
CA SER A 130 3.73 -16.39 -18.98
C SER A 130 2.62 -17.43 -18.83
N ASP A 131 1.92 -17.81 -19.91
CA ASP A 131 0.80 -18.77 -19.85
C ASP A 131 1.18 -20.09 -19.14
N ASP A 132 2.35 -20.63 -19.49
CA ASP A 132 2.94 -21.83 -18.87
C ASP A 132 3.99 -21.50 -17.80
N GLY A 133 4.16 -20.22 -17.47
CA GLY A 133 5.17 -19.74 -16.55
C GLY A 133 4.80 -19.91 -15.08
N PRO A 134 5.77 -19.75 -14.17
CA PRO A 134 5.51 -19.86 -12.74
C PRO A 134 4.55 -18.76 -12.25
N ALA A 135 3.73 -19.12 -11.27
CA ALA A 135 2.90 -18.19 -10.52
C ALA A 135 3.77 -17.14 -9.82
N LEU A 136 3.52 -15.87 -10.14
CA LEU A 136 4.20 -14.73 -9.53
C LEU A 136 3.48 -14.24 -8.28
N GLY A 137 2.15 -14.40 -8.28
CA GLY A 137 1.28 -13.83 -7.27
C GLY A 137 -0.18 -14.10 -7.61
N TYR A 138 -1.07 -13.33 -7.01
CA TYR A 138 -2.50 -13.45 -7.26
C TYR A 138 -3.20 -12.11 -7.15
N MET A 139 -4.44 -12.06 -7.61
CA MET A 139 -5.33 -10.94 -7.37
C MET A 139 -6.74 -11.42 -7.02
N PHE A 140 -7.46 -10.61 -6.27
CA PHE A 140 -8.88 -10.83 -6.02
C PHE A 140 -9.66 -9.52 -5.85
N THR A 141 -10.99 -9.60 -5.91
CA THR A 141 -11.87 -8.46 -5.64
C THR A 141 -12.86 -8.72 -4.51
N ARG A 142 -13.32 -7.63 -3.90
CA ARG A 142 -14.39 -7.62 -2.89
C ARG A 142 -15.30 -6.43 -3.17
N SER A 143 -16.61 -6.67 -3.17
CA SER A 143 -17.61 -5.64 -3.50
C SER A 143 -18.56 -5.47 -2.33
N PHE A 144 -18.98 -4.23 -2.05
CA PHE A 144 -19.85 -3.87 -0.95
C PHE A 144 -20.96 -2.94 -1.44
N GLY A 145 -22.17 -3.15 -0.92
CA GLY A 145 -23.35 -2.41 -1.32
C GLY A 145 -23.84 -2.71 -2.74
N ALA A 146 -25.02 -2.18 -3.07
CA ALA A 146 -25.63 -2.32 -4.39
C ALA A 146 -25.21 -1.18 -5.32
N THR A 147 -25.11 -1.47 -6.61
CA THR A 147 -25.04 -0.45 -7.66
C THR A 147 -26.46 0.02 -7.99
N GLY A 148 -26.70 1.32 -8.01
CA GLY A 148 -28.01 1.88 -8.34
C GLY A 148 -28.19 3.31 -7.82
N PRO A 149 -29.23 4.03 -8.29
CA PRO A 149 -29.50 5.40 -7.83
C PRO A 149 -29.62 5.48 -6.31
N GLY A 150 -28.83 6.35 -5.68
CA GLY A 150 -28.85 6.57 -4.23
C GLY A 150 -28.15 5.50 -3.39
N HIS A 151 -27.68 4.40 -4.00
CA HIS A 151 -26.92 3.37 -3.29
C HIS A 151 -25.42 3.66 -3.32
N ARG A 152 -24.76 3.49 -2.16
CA ARG A 152 -23.31 3.59 -2.06
C ARG A 152 -22.68 2.24 -2.39
N ALA A 153 -21.91 2.20 -3.47
CA ALA A 153 -21.15 1.03 -3.90
C ALA A 153 -19.64 1.24 -3.72
N LEU A 154 -18.96 0.19 -3.27
CA LEU A 154 -17.51 0.18 -3.05
C LEU A 154 -16.94 -1.15 -3.54
N LYS A 155 -15.89 -1.09 -4.37
CA LYS A 155 -15.21 -2.30 -4.87
C LYS A 155 -13.71 -2.20 -4.67
N PHE A 156 -13.14 -3.23 -4.06
CA PHE A 156 -11.70 -3.36 -3.81
C PHE A 156 -11.08 -4.32 -4.82
N TYR A 157 -9.88 -3.96 -5.28
CA TYR A 157 -9.01 -4.76 -6.12
C TYR A 157 -7.71 -4.97 -5.34
N ILE A 158 -7.36 -6.23 -5.06
CA ILE A 158 -6.17 -6.57 -4.30
C ILE A 158 -5.24 -7.31 -5.24
N ALA A 159 -3.98 -6.88 -5.32
CA ALA A 159 -2.94 -7.58 -6.06
C ALA A 159 -1.76 -7.87 -5.14
N ASN A 160 -1.37 -9.15 -5.07
CA ASN A 160 -0.32 -9.64 -4.20
C ASN A 160 0.81 -10.25 -5.01
N TRP A 161 1.98 -9.63 -4.98
CA TRP A 161 3.16 -10.01 -5.76
C TRP A 161 4.13 -10.95 -5.01
N ALA A 162 3.83 -11.27 -3.75
CA ALA A 162 4.82 -11.81 -2.80
C ALA A 162 5.30 -13.23 -3.11
N LEU A 163 4.53 -14.03 -3.85
CA LEU A 163 4.81 -15.46 -4.02
C LEU A 163 6.17 -15.70 -4.67
N GLY A 164 6.44 -15.08 -5.82
CA GLY A 164 7.74 -15.24 -6.48
C GLY A 164 8.92 -14.73 -5.64
N ALA A 165 8.72 -13.64 -4.90
CA ALA A 165 9.74 -13.09 -4.01
C ALA A 165 10.04 -14.03 -2.83
N CYS A 166 9.01 -14.64 -2.23
CA CYS A 166 9.17 -15.60 -1.14
C CYS A 166 9.94 -16.84 -1.58
N VAL A 167 9.75 -17.32 -2.82
CA VAL A 167 10.56 -18.43 -3.37
C VAL A 167 12.03 -18.05 -3.43
N SER A 168 12.37 -16.89 -3.99
CA SER A 168 13.76 -16.44 -4.09
C SER A 168 14.41 -16.21 -2.71
N LYS A 169 13.66 -15.65 -1.76
CA LYS A 169 14.14 -15.45 -0.39
C LYS A 169 14.31 -16.76 0.37
N GLU A 170 13.39 -17.71 0.22
CA GLU A 170 13.51 -19.05 0.82
C GLU A 170 14.70 -19.83 0.26
N GLN A 171 14.98 -19.68 -1.04
CA GLN A 171 16.17 -20.25 -1.67
C GLN A 171 17.46 -19.62 -1.12
N GLN A 172 17.52 -18.31 -0.92
CA GLN A 172 18.74 -17.65 -0.44
C GLN A 172 18.96 -17.80 1.08
N PHE A 173 17.90 -17.58 1.86
CA PHE A 173 17.97 -17.41 3.31
C PHE A 173 17.39 -18.59 4.10
N GLY A 174 16.77 -19.56 3.44
CA GLY A 174 16.02 -20.65 4.09
C GLY A 174 14.58 -20.26 4.45
N GLY A 175 13.78 -21.25 4.86
CA GLY A 175 12.35 -21.10 5.12
C GLY A 175 12.02 -20.18 6.30
N TRP A 176 10.94 -19.40 6.17
CA TRP A 176 10.39 -18.58 7.26
C TRP A 176 9.99 -19.44 8.44
N ALA A 177 10.24 -18.98 9.67
CA ALA A 177 9.93 -19.68 10.92
C ALA A 177 8.68 -20.60 10.84
N GLY A 178 8.91 -21.92 10.87
CA GLY A 178 7.86 -22.94 10.82
C GLY A 178 7.54 -23.52 9.43
N THR A 179 7.93 -22.87 8.33
CA THR A 179 8.13 -23.55 7.05
C THR A 179 9.43 -24.34 7.14
N SER A 180 9.56 -25.42 6.37
CA SER A 180 10.56 -26.46 6.66
C SER A 180 11.94 -25.83 7.01
N LYS A 181 12.50 -26.22 8.17
CA LYS A 181 13.92 -26.00 8.50
C LYS A 181 14.78 -26.86 7.57
N SER A 182 14.41 -27.02 6.29
CA SER A 182 14.86 -28.15 5.51
C SER A 182 16.37 -28.08 5.34
N GLU A 183 17.03 -28.87 6.17
CA GLU A 183 18.32 -29.49 5.93
C GLU A 183 18.37 -30.16 4.55
N LYS A 184 17.20 -30.36 3.89
CA LYS A 184 17.05 -30.86 2.52
C LYS A 184 17.31 -29.86 1.37
N LEU A 185 17.52 -28.58 1.65
CA LEU A 185 17.95 -27.61 0.61
C LEU A 185 19.50 -27.44 0.72
N GLN A 186 20.26 -28.50 0.46
CA GLN A 186 21.73 -28.42 0.42
C GLN A 186 22.17 -27.81 -0.93
N GLY A 187 22.95 -26.72 -0.88
CA GLY A 187 23.53 -26.04 -2.04
C GLY A 187 23.53 -24.51 -1.88
N ASP A 188 24.69 -23.87 -2.05
CA ASP A 188 24.93 -22.40 -2.10
C ASP A 188 23.89 -21.48 -1.45
N ARG A 189 23.80 -21.51 -0.11
CA ARG A 189 23.01 -20.53 0.66
C ARG A 189 23.93 -19.68 1.52
N ASP A 190 23.66 -18.37 1.57
CA ASP A 190 24.34 -17.45 2.49
C ASP A 190 23.85 -17.57 3.94
N PHE A 191 22.83 -18.40 4.19
CA PHE A 191 22.35 -18.66 5.54
C PHE A 191 23.34 -19.56 6.31
N ASP A 192 24.12 -18.94 7.19
CA ASP A 192 25.02 -19.65 8.11
C ASP A 192 24.35 -19.92 9.47
N SER A 193 23.85 -21.15 9.66
CA SER A 193 23.25 -21.61 10.92
C SER A 193 24.24 -21.57 12.10
N ARG A 194 25.56 -21.54 11.84
CA ARG A 194 26.59 -21.43 12.89
C ARG A 194 26.65 -20.04 13.49
N LEU A 195 26.38 -18.98 12.70
CA LEU A 195 26.32 -17.61 13.20
C LEU A 195 25.03 -17.36 13.98
N ASP A 196 23.93 -17.98 13.55
CA ASP A 196 22.59 -17.76 14.11
C ASP A 196 22.45 -18.17 15.58
N LYS A 197 23.21 -19.17 16.04
CA LYS A 197 23.26 -19.59 17.47
C LYS A 197 23.97 -18.61 18.39
N TYR A 198 24.82 -17.73 17.84
CA TYR A 198 25.57 -16.75 18.62
C TYR A 198 24.95 -15.33 18.57
N ARG A 199 23.91 -15.12 17.77
CA ARG A 199 23.24 -13.82 17.69
C ARG A 199 22.37 -13.58 18.92
N ALA A 200 22.48 -12.39 19.50
CA ALA A 200 21.52 -11.89 20.47
C ALA A 200 20.10 -11.91 19.89
N ALA A 201 19.09 -12.22 20.71
CA ALA A 201 17.72 -12.48 20.26
C ALA A 201 17.12 -11.34 19.41
N ILE A 202 17.36 -10.08 19.79
CA ILE A 202 16.88 -8.91 19.03
C ILE A 202 17.59 -8.81 17.67
N ASN A 203 18.91 -8.97 17.64
CA ASN A 203 19.69 -8.93 16.40
C ASN A 203 19.30 -10.07 15.45
N LYS A 204 19.05 -11.25 16.01
CA LYS A 204 18.53 -12.40 15.28
C LYS A 204 17.16 -12.08 14.66
N SER A 205 16.24 -11.52 15.44
CA SER A 205 14.93 -11.09 14.96
C SER A 205 15.07 -10.07 13.84
N LEU A 206 15.82 -8.98 14.04
CA LEU A 206 16.00 -7.92 13.05
C LEU A 206 16.66 -8.42 11.76
N LYS A 207 17.73 -9.24 11.89
CA LYS A 207 18.41 -9.81 10.73
C LYS A 207 17.49 -10.71 9.93
N TRP A 208 16.70 -11.55 10.60
CA TRP A 208 15.77 -12.45 9.92
C TRP A 208 14.58 -11.71 9.30
N SER A 209 13.84 -10.94 10.08
CA SER A 209 12.57 -10.34 9.64
C SER A 209 12.78 -9.14 8.72
N THR A 210 13.71 -8.25 9.08
CA THR A 210 13.84 -6.94 8.44
C THR A 210 14.88 -6.97 7.34
N ILE A 211 16.04 -7.58 7.57
CA ILE A 211 17.12 -7.59 6.59
C ILE A 211 16.89 -8.69 5.54
N ASP A 212 16.86 -9.96 5.95
CA ASP A 212 16.82 -11.08 5.01
C ASP A 212 15.49 -11.11 4.25
N TRP A 213 14.39 -11.07 4.99
CA TRP A 213 13.08 -11.20 4.38
C TRP A 213 12.45 -9.88 3.95
N GLY A 214 12.68 -8.79 4.69
CA GLY A 214 12.19 -7.45 4.35
C GLY A 214 12.98 -6.81 3.21
N LEU A 215 14.24 -6.41 3.47
CA LEU A 215 15.09 -5.77 2.47
C LEU A 215 15.38 -6.68 1.26
N GLY A 216 15.26 -8.01 1.41
CA GLY A 216 15.26 -8.95 0.29
C GLY A 216 14.25 -8.59 -0.80
N ASP A 217 13.04 -8.14 -0.45
CA ASP A 217 12.05 -7.68 -1.44
C ASP A 217 12.52 -6.44 -2.18
N ALA A 218 13.12 -5.48 -1.47
CA ALA A 218 13.67 -4.27 -2.07
C ALA A 218 14.83 -4.58 -3.03
N ALA A 219 15.76 -5.47 -2.62
CA ALA A 219 16.86 -5.93 -3.47
C ALA A 219 16.34 -6.64 -4.73
N LEU A 220 15.35 -7.53 -4.60
CA LEU A 220 14.72 -8.19 -5.75
C LEU A 220 14.04 -7.18 -6.67
N TYR A 221 13.35 -6.17 -6.12
CA TYR A 221 12.67 -5.17 -6.93
C TYR A 221 13.62 -4.31 -7.76
N LEU A 222 14.80 -4.01 -7.23
CA LEU A 222 15.82 -3.21 -7.94
C LEU A 222 16.47 -3.96 -9.10
N SER A 223 16.40 -5.30 -9.12
CA SER A 223 16.82 -6.08 -10.29
C SER A 223 15.85 -5.83 -11.47
N PRO A 224 16.34 -5.50 -12.68
CA PRO A 224 15.47 -5.32 -13.84
C PRO A 224 14.54 -6.52 -14.10
N THR A 225 15.10 -7.73 -14.05
CA THR A 225 14.39 -8.98 -14.35
C THR A 225 13.44 -9.39 -13.22
N ALA A 226 13.89 -9.36 -11.96
CA ALA A 226 13.03 -9.75 -10.85
C ALA A 226 11.98 -8.67 -10.57
N GLY A 227 12.33 -7.38 -10.61
CA GLY A 227 11.41 -6.27 -10.43
C GLY A 227 10.27 -6.22 -11.47
N GLU A 228 10.49 -6.71 -12.70
CA GLU A 228 9.42 -6.81 -13.69
C GLU A 228 8.31 -7.77 -13.26
N LYS A 229 8.65 -8.85 -12.54
CA LYS A 229 7.66 -9.80 -12.02
C LYS A 229 6.72 -9.12 -11.01
N PHE A 230 7.23 -8.21 -10.19
CA PHE A 230 6.44 -7.43 -9.24
C PHE A 230 5.48 -6.50 -9.99
N ARG A 231 6.00 -5.76 -10.98
CA ARG A 231 5.21 -4.88 -11.84
C ARG A 231 4.15 -5.63 -12.62
N GLN A 232 4.41 -6.85 -13.08
CA GLN A 232 3.43 -7.67 -13.81
C GLN A 232 2.19 -7.99 -12.98
N VAL A 233 2.36 -8.29 -11.68
CA VAL A 233 1.21 -8.53 -10.79
C VAL A 233 0.44 -7.26 -10.51
N VAL A 234 1.12 -6.14 -10.25
CA VAL A 234 0.46 -4.84 -10.04
C VAL A 234 -0.24 -4.38 -11.31
N ARG A 235 0.37 -4.61 -12.49
CA ARG A 235 -0.20 -4.32 -13.82
C ARG A 235 -1.51 -5.05 -14.03
N ALA A 236 -1.58 -6.33 -13.68
CA ALA A 236 -2.82 -7.10 -13.76
C ALA A 236 -3.93 -6.49 -12.87
N GLY A 237 -3.58 -6.06 -11.65
CA GLY A 237 -4.50 -5.35 -10.76
C GLY A 237 -5.01 -4.02 -11.35
N VAL A 238 -4.11 -3.21 -11.92
CA VAL A 238 -4.46 -1.95 -12.59
C VAL A 238 -5.34 -2.20 -13.83
N GLN A 239 -5.04 -3.21 -14.63
CA GLN A 239 -5.82 -3.59 -15.80
C GLN A 239 -7.23 -4.03 -15.41
N ARG A 240 -7.37 -4.86 -14.37
CA ARG A 240 -8.69 -5.27 -13.87
C ARG A 240 -9.50 -4.08 -13.38
N LEU A 241 -8.89 -3.23 -12.53
CA LEU A 241 -9.50 -1.98 -12.07
C LEU A 241 -9.99 -1.17 -13.28
N GLN A 242 -9.13 -0.94 -14.26
CA GLN A 242 -9.43 -0.19 -15.47
C GLN A 242 -10.59 -0.78 -16.27
N SER A 243 -10.59 -2.09 -16.49
CA SER A 243 -11.62 -2.77 -17.29
C SER A 243 -13.03 -2.65 -16.71
N GLU A 244 -13.15 -2.45 -15.40
CA GLU A 244 -14.42 -2.34 -14.71
C GLU A 244 -14.78 -0.90 -14.33
N THR A 245 -13.85 0.06 -14.46
CA THR A 245 -14.09 1.45 -14.05
C THR A 245 -14.96 2.18 -15.07
N GLY A 246 -16.19 2.49 -14.66
CA GLY A 246 -17.13 3.28 -15.44
C GLY A 246 -16.87 4.79 -15.34
N PRO A 247 -17.50 5.59 -16.22
CA PRO A 247 -17.24 7.03 -16.31
C PRO A 247 -17.60 7.83 -15.05
N ARG A 248 -18.53 7.32 -14.22
CA ARG A 248 -18.99 7.97 -12.99
C ARG A 248 -18.26 7.51 -11.73
N ASP A 249 -17.36 6.53 -11.89
CA ASP A 249 -16.63 5.95 -10.78
C ASP A 249 -15.48 6.86 -10.32
N ARG A 250 -15.09 6.69 -9.07
CA ARG A 250 -13.95 7.39 -8.46
C ARG A 250 -12.92 6.36 -8.03
N VAL A 251 -11.65 6.69 -8.18
CA VAL A 251 -10.54 5.74 -8.01
C VAL A 251 -9.69 6.15 -6.81
N ALA A 252 -9.53 5.27 -5.85
CA ALA A 252 -8.51 5.38 -4.80
C ALA A 252 -7.46 4.29 -5.00
N ILE A 253 -6.19 4.66 -4.91
CA ILE A 253 -5.08 3.71 -4.95
C ILE A 253 -4.41 3.79 -3.58
N VAL A 254 -4.54 2.73 -2.79
CA VAL A 254 -3.90 2.61 -1.48
C VAL A 254 -2.73 1.66 -1.61
N SER A 255 -1.54 2.14 -1.28
CA SER A 255 -0.32 1.35 -1.34
C SER A 255 0.50 1.53 -0.07
N ALA A 256 1.31 0.52 0.26
CA ALA A 256 2.18 0.56 1.43
C ALA A 256 3.63 0.32 1.05
N SER A 257 4.59 0.99 1.71
CA SER A 257 6.02 0.69 1.66
C SER A 257 6.55 0.54 0.22
N LEU A 258 7.33 -0.51 -0.06
CA LEU A 258 7.81 -0.90 -1.39
C LEU A 258 6.69 -0.91 -2.46
N GLY A 259 5.47 -1.33 -2.07
CA GLY A 259 4.29 -1.35 -2.93
C GLY A 259 3.95 0.01 -3.53
N SER A 260 4.22 1.10 -2.80
CA SER A 260 4.01 2.47 -3.29
C SER A 260 4.89 2.77 -4.51
N THR A 261 6.16 2.36 -4.47
CA THR A 261 7.10 2.53 -5.58
C THR A 261 6.71 1.66 -6.78
N ILE A 262 6.42 0.37 -6.54
CA ILE A 262 5.97 -0.56 -7.60
C ILE A 262 4.73 -0.01 -8.30
N THR A 263 3.77 0.51 -7.53
CA THR A 263 2.53 1.07 -8.03
C THR A 263 2.77 2.29 -8.91
N LEU A 264 3.58 3.25 -8.44
CA LEU A 264 3.88 4.46 -9.22
C LEU A 264 4.62 4.14 -10.53
N ASP A 265 5.65 3.28 -10.47
CA ASP A 265 6.37 2.84 -11.68
C ASP A 265 5.42 2.18 -12.68
N THR A 266 4.57 1.27 -12.19
CA THR A 266 3.63 0.52 -13.02
C THR A 266 2.58 1.43 -13.66
N VAL A 267 1.92 2.28 -12.86
CA VAL A 267 0.90 3.21 -13.37
C VAL A 267 1.52 4.18 -14.36
N SER A 268 2.68 4.76 -14.06
CA SER A 268 3.36 5.72 -14.94
C SER A 268 3.70 5.09 -16.29
N ALA A 269 4.22 3.86 -16.29
CA ALA A 269 4.52 3.12 -17.52
C ALA A 269 3.25 2.78 -18.33
N MET A 270 2.11 2.58 -17.67
CA MET A 270 0.86 2.22 -18.32
C MET A 270 0.03 3.41 -18.83
N LEU A 271 0.34 4.64 -18.42
CA LEU A 271 -0.47 5.83 -18.75
C LEU A 271 -0.50 6.19 -20.24
N GLY A 272 0.42 5.65 -21.05
CA GLY A 272 0.33 5.73 -22.51
C GLY A 272 -0.89 5.00 -23.09
N SER A 273 -1.46 4.03 -22.37
CA SER A 273 -2.71 3.36 -22.75
C SER A 273 -3.92 4.25 -22.49
N ALA A 274 -4.75 4.46 -23.50
CA ALA A 274 -5.99 5.23 -23.39
C ALA A 274 -6.92 4.70 -22.28
N GLY A 275 -6.93 3.38 -22.07
CA GLY A 275 -7.70 2.74 -21.00
C GLY A 275 -7.24 3.18 -19.62
N VAL A 276 -5.95 3.05 -19.30
CA VAL A 276 -5.43 3.43 -17.98
C VAL A 276 -5.49 4.93 -17.76
N ARG A 277 -5.26 5.73 -18.81
CA ARG A 277 -5.44 7.19 -18.76
C ARG A 277 -6.83 7.60 -18.27
N SER A 278 -7.88 6.87 -18.67
CA SER A 278 -9.26 7.15 -18.26
C SER A 278 -9.55 6.95 -16.75
N LEU A 279 -8.63 6.32 -16.01
CA LEU A 279 -8.71 6.27 -14.54
C LEU A 279 -8.43 7.63 -13.92
N PHE A 280 -7.59 8.45 -14.57
CA PHE A 280 -7.08 9.70 -14.03
C PHE A 280 -7.65 10.94 -14.71
N THR A 281 -8.16 10.78 -15.94
CA THR A 281 -8.81 11.86 -16.70
C THR A 281 -10.32 11.66 -16.77
N ARG A 282 -11.07 12.76 -16.84
CA ARG A 282 -12.50 12.72 -17.20
C ARG A 282 -12.64 13.08 -18.69
N SER A 283 -13.45 12.30 -19.40
CA SER A 283 -13.81 12.59 -20.79
C SER A 283 -14.65 13.88 -20.86
N ASP A 284 -14.48 14.65 -21.93
CA ASP A 284 -15.22 15.88 -22.21
C ASP A 284 -16.74 15.66 -22.32
N GLN A 285 -17.17 14.42 -22.60
CA GLN A 285 -18.58 14.02 -22.66
C GLN A 285 -19.32 14.13 -21.31
N PHE A 286 -18.60 14.37 -20.22
CA PHE A 286 -19.17 14.60 -18.88
C PHE A 286 -18.90 16.03 -18.37
N ALA A 287 -18.79 17.00 -19.28
CA ALA A 287 -18.49 18.41 -18.97
C ALA A 287 -19.46 19.08 -17.96
N ASP A 288 -20.66 18.53 -17.80
CA ASP A 288 -21.69 19.00 -16.85
C ASP A 288 -21.46 18.51 -15.40
N TYR A 289 -20.54 17.57 -15.18
CA TYR A 289 -20.13 17.22 -13.82
C TYR A 289 -19.39 18.39 -13.18
N PRO A 290 -19.57 18.65 -11.86
CA PRO A 290 -18.99 19.80 -11.18
C PRO A 290 -17.50 19.90 -11.51
N LYS A 291 -17.18 20.94 -12.30
CA LYS A 291 -15.86 21.19 -12.86
C LYS A 291 -14.84 21.14 -11.71
N GLN A 292 -13.78 20.35 -11.90
CA GLN A 292 -12.51 20.34 -11.13
C GLN A 292 -12.32 19.36 -9.95
N GLN A 293 -13.22 18.40 -9.66
CA GLN A 293 -12.86 17.35 -8.68
C GLN A 293 -11.93 16.30 -9.31
N PRO A 294 -10.81 15.93 -8.64
CA PRO A 294 -9.97 14.82 -9.09
C PRO A 294 -10.76 13.52 -9.19
N ARG A 295 -10.49 12.72 -10.22
CA ARG A 295 -11.09 11.38 -10.39
C ARG A 295 -10.33 10.30 -9.61
N ALA A 296 -9.05 10.53 -9.38
CA ALA A 296 -8.14 9.58 -8.75
C ALA A 296 -7.36 10.22 -7.59
N VAL A 297 -7.11 9.41 -6.57
CA VAL A 297 -6.28 9.76 -5.39
C VAL A 297 -5.38 8.59 -5.04
N PHE A 298 -4.14 8.89 -4.61
CA PHE A 298 -3.23 7.93 -4.02
C PHE A 298 -3.14 8.15 -2.52
N TYR A 299 -3.21 7.07 -1.74
CA TYR A 299 -2.88 7.01 -0.33
C TYR A 299 -1.68 6.10 -0.16
N MET A 300 -0.51 6.68 0.08
CA MET A 300 0.76 5.96 0.19
C MET A 300 1.15 5.88 1.67
N PHE A 301 1.12 4.68 2.24
CA PHE A 301 1.55 4.42 3.61
C PHE A 301 3.03 4.07 3.65
N ALA A 302 3.79 4.69 4.56
CA ALA A 302 5.19 4.34 4.82
C ALA A 302 6.06 4.34 3.54
N ASN A 303 5.95 5.37 2.71
CA ASN A 303 6.53 5.32 1.37
C ASN A 303 8.08 5.28 1.39
N GLN A 304 8.67 4.31 0.69
CA GLN A 304 10.15 4.11 0.62
C GLN A 304 10.78 4.67 -0.67
N PHE A 305 10.11 5.63 -1.28
CA PHE A 305 10.40 6.10 -2.63
C PHE A 305 11.86 6.59 -2.80
N ALA A 306 12.29 7.49 -1.91
CA ALA A 306 13.60 8.10 -2.00
C ALA A 306 14.72 7.08 -1.81
N LEU A 307 14.54 6.14 -0.87
CA LEU A 307 15.50 5.06 -0.64
C LEU A 307 15.67 4.16 -1.86
N LEU A 308 14.56 3.72 -2.47
CA LEU A 308 14.59 2.80 -3.61
C LEU A 308 15.08 3.47 -4.90
N THR A 309 14.90 4.78 -5.04
CA THR A 309 15.43 5.51 -6.20
C THR A 309 16.96 5.57 -6.18
N LEU A 310 17.61 5.52 -5.00
CA LEU A 310 19.08 5.50 -4.88
C LEU A 310 19.70 4.26 -5.54
N GLY A 311 19.02 3.12 -5.44
CA GLY A 311 19.47 1.84 -5.98
C GLY A 311 19.38 1.71 -7.50
N ARG A 312 18.77 2.69 -8.19
CA ARG A 312 18.67 2.70 -9.66
C ARG A 312 19.94 3.27 -10.30
N PRO A 313 20.33 2.81 -11.50
CA PRO A 313 21.45 3.40 -12.22
C PRO A 313 21.15 4.88 -12.53
N PRO A 314 22.15 5.78 -12.55
CA PRO A 314 21.93 7.24 -12.67
C PRO A 314 21.00 7.67 -13.81
N ARG A 315 21.04 6.97 -14.95
CA ARG A 315 20.18 7.23 -16.11
C ARG A 315 18.70 6.87 -15.88
N GLU A 316 18.43 5.99 -14.93
CA GLU A 316 17.11 5.50 -14.54
C GLU A 316 16.65 6.04 -13.17
N ARG A 317 17.44 6.92 -12.53
CA ARG A 317 17.07 7.67 -11.31
C ARG A 317 16.05 8.78 -11.59
N VAL A 318 15.23 8.62 -12.62
CA VAL A 318 14.11 9.52 -12.84
C VAL A 318 13.10 9.26 -11.73
N ASN A 319 12.73 10.30 -10.99
CA ASN A 319 11.75 10.23 -9.93
C ASN A 319 10.38 9.75 -10.48
N PRO A 320 9.82 8.60 -10.04
CA PRO A 320 8.51 8.14 -10.53
C PRO A 320 7.36 9.13 -10.40
N LEU A 321 7.41 10.12 -9.50
CA LEU A 321 6.40 11.18 -9.43
C LEU A 321 6.55 12.17 -10.59
N ILE A 322 7.78 12.46 -11.03
CA ILE A 322 8.03 13.25 -12.26
C ILE A 322 7.56 12.45 -13.49
N GLN A 323 7.79 11.13 -13.51
CA GLN A 323 7.27 10.28 -14.59
C GLN A 323 5.75 10.30 -14.64
N LEU A 324 5.09 10.15 -13.48
CA LEU A 324 3.64 10.24 -13.35
C LEU A 324 3.12 11.60 -13.84
N ASP A 325 3.73 12.70 -13.39
CA ASP A 325 3.36 14.06 -13.76
C ASP A 325 3.48 14.29 -15.27
N ASN A 326 4.62 13.92 -15.86
CA ASN A 326 4.83 14.01 -17.30
C ASN A 326 3.86 13.13 -18.09
N ALA A 327 3.60 11.91 -17.63
CA ALA A 327 2.63 11.02 -18.25
C ALA A 327 1.21 11.61 -18.20
N LEU A 328 0.81 12.22 -17.08
CA LEU A 328 -0.47 12.92 -16.93
C LEU A 328 -0.56 14.17 -17.82
N LYS A 329 0.52 14.94 -17.97
CA LYS A 329 0.62 16.08 -18.89
C LYS A 329 0.41 15.63 -20.34
N ASN A 330 1.18 14.62 -20.76
CA ASN A 330 1.10 14.06 -22.11
C ASN A 330 -0.26 13.42 -22.39
N ALA A 331 -0.91 12.89 -21.35
CA ALA A 331 -2.28 12.39 -21.39
C ALA A 331 -3.36 13.49 -21.52
N GLY A 332 -3.00 14.77 -21.39
CA GLY A 332 -3.97 15.88 -21.40
C GLY A 332 -4.82 15.96 -20.13
N ALA A 333 -4.34 15.41 -19.00
CA ALA A 333 -5.06 15.48 -17.73
C ALA A 333 -5.27 16.94 -17.30
N ARG A 334 -6.53 17.37 -17.23
CA ARG A 334 -6.89 18.74 -16.82
C ARG A 334 -6.96 18.90 -15.31
N THR A 335 -7.33 17.85 -14.58
CA THR A 335 -7.40 17.82 -13.12
C THR A 335 -6.11 17.26 -12.52
N THR A 336 -5.73 17.80 -11.37
CA THR A 336 -4.58 17.32 -10.61
C THR A 336 -4.90 16.04 -9.86
N VAL A 337 -4.06 15.03 -10.00
CA VAL A 337 -4.08 13.81 -9.17
C VAL A 337 -3.55 14.17 -7.78
N GLN A 338 -4.21 13.69 -6.73
CA GLN A 338 -3.77 13.94 -5.36
C GLN A 338 -3.04 12.72 -4.78
N ILE A 339 -1.97 12.97 -4.05
CA ILE A 339 -1.20 11.98 -3.31
C ILE A 339 -1.16 12.39 -1.85
N TYR A 340 -1.64 11.52 -0.97
CA TYR A 340 -1.45 11.60 0.47
C TYR A 340 -0.36 10.61 0.89
N ALA A 341 0.80 11.13 1.28
CA ALA A 341 1.95 10.34 1.71
C ALA A 341 2.03 10.32 3.24
N PHE A 342 1.67 9.19 3.85
CA PHE A 342 1.70 9.01 5.29
C PHE A 342 3.08 8.57 5.75
N THR A 343 3.61 9.25 6.76
CA THR A 343 4.93 8.99 7.33
C THR A 343 4.88 9.16 8.85
N ASP A 344 5.33 8.15 9.58
CA ASP A 344 5.68 8.30 10.99
C ASP A 344 7.08 8.92 11.10
N PRO A 345 7.28 10.00 11.88
CA PRO A 345 8.60 10.59 12.08
C PRO A 345 9.66 9.61 12.62
N ASN A 346 9.25 8.51 13.25
CA ASN A 346 10.13 7.46 13.77
C ASN A 346 10.30 6.28 12.81
N ASP A 347 9.61 6.31 11.68
CA ASP A 347 9.80 5.32 10.61
C ASP A 347 11.06 5.66 9.81
N ILE A 348 12.14 4.98 10.15
CA ILE A 348 13.47 5.18 9.54
C ILE A 348 13.53 4.82 8.05
N LEU A 349 12.51 4.13 7.51
CA LEU A 349 12.49 3.71 6.11
C LEU A 349 11.63 4.64 5.22
N SER A 350 10.89 5.55 5.83
CA SER A 350 9.96 6.44 5.12
C SER A 350 10.48 7.86 5.06
N LEU A 351 10.39 8.47 3.88
CA LEU A 351 10.81 9.86 3.66
C LEU A 351 9.66 10.68 3.11
N PRO A 352 9.52 11.97 3.51
CA PRO A 352 8.51 12.84 2.94
C PRO A 352 8.80 13.13 1.46
N LEU A 353 7.73 13.39 0.72
CA LEU A 353 7.77 13.70 -0.69
C LEU A 353 7.77 15.23 -0.88
N ASN A 354 8.87 15.78 -1.41
CA ASN A 354 9.06 17.24 -1.51
C ASN A 354 9.11 17.75 -2.96
N THR A 355 8.72 16.93 -3.93
CA THR A 355 8.77 17.29 -5.35
C THR A 355 7.58 18.16 -5.74
N LYS A 356 7.84 19.36 -6.30
CA LYS A 356 6.80 20.22 -6.89
C LYS A 356 6.47 19.73 -8.31
N LEU A 357 5.18 19.58 -8.61
CA LEU A 357 4.66 18.99 -9.84
C LEU A 357 3.39 19.74 -10.26
N ASP A 358 3.00 19.66 -11.54
CA ASP A 358 1.89 20.48 -12.08
C ASP A 358 0.56 19.72 -12.07
N ARG A 359 0.59 18.43 -12.42
CA ARG A 359 -0.54 17.51 -12.52
C ARG A 359 -0.64 16.54 -11.35
N VAL A 360 0.30 16.63 -10.41
CA VAL A 360 0.30 15.87 -9.16
C VAL A 360 0.40 16.83 -7.96
N SER A 361 -0.56 16.77 -7.05
CA SER A 361 -0.51 17.48 -5.77
C SER A 361 -0.17 16.51 -4.66
N ILE A 362 0.92 16.79 -3.96
CA ILE A 362 1.43 15.97 -2.86
C ILE A 362 1.05 16.61 -1.53
N CYS A 363 0.58 15.80 -0.59
CA CYS A 363 0.44 16.18 0.79
C CYS A 363 1.07 15.11 1.68
N ASN A 364 2.09 15.51 2.42
CA ASN A 364 2.69 14.69 3.46
C ASN A 364 1.82 14.75 4.71
N VAL A 365 1.46 13.57 5.20
CA VAL A 365 0.68 13.38 6.42
C VAL A 365 1.56 12.73 7.46
N TYR A 366 1.96 13.49 8.47
CA TYR A 366 2.77 12.96 9.56
C TYR A 366 1.85 12.35 10.60
N VAL A 367 1.97 11.05 10.86
CA VAL A 367 1.09 10.32 11.78
C VAL A 367 1.91 9.50 12.75
N ARG A 368 1.51 9.44 14.02
CA ARG A 368 2.08 8.47 14.94
C ARG A 368 1.40 7.13 14.72
N ASN A 369 2.14 6.17 14.18
CA ASN A 369 1.62 4.88 13.79
C ASN A 369 1.55 3.87 14.96
N PRO A 370 2.60 3.67 15.78
CA PRO A 370 2.52 2.83 16.97
C PRO A 370 1.93 3.61 18.15
N GLY A 371 0.92 3.01 18.79
CA GLY A 371 0.21 3.59 19.93
C GLY A 371 1.02 3.63 21.24
N PHE A 372 2.10 2.85 21.35
CA PHE A 372 2.89 2.72 22.56
C PHE A 372 4.40 2.83 22.30
N THR A 373 5.09 3.55 23.16
CA THR A 373 6.55 3.73 23.17
C THR A 373 7.08 3.28 24.52
N VAL A 374 7.95 2.26 24.54
CA VAL A 374 8.70 1.91 25.75
C VAL A 374 10.01 2.68 25.76
N GLY A 375 10.05 3.82 26.45
CA GLY A 375 11.27 4.62 26.63
C GLY A 375 11.79 5.29 25.34
N LEU A 376 13.13 5.36 25.21
CA LEU A 376 13.88 6.00 24.11
C LEU A 376 13.96 5.15 22.83
N PHE A 377 13.42 3.92 22.82
CA PHE A 377 13.55 2.98 21.72
C PHE A 377 12.19 2.63 21.12
N MET A 378 12.04 2.85 19.81
CA MET A 378 10.91 2.39 19.02
C MET A 378 11.39 1.28 18.09
N HIS A 379 10.69 0.15 18.05
CA HIS A 379 11.00 -0.89 17.08
C HIS A 379 10.69 -0.35 15.68
N PRO A 380 11.68 -0.25 14.77
CA PRO A 380 11.50 0.43 13.49
C PRO A 380 10.47 -0.26 12.59
N GLY A 381 10.25 -1.57 12.76
CA GLY A 381 9.17 -2.28 12.08
C GLY A 381 7.77 -1.83 12.51
N ASP A 382 7.60 -1.39 13.76
CA ASP A 382 6.29 -1.04 14.30
C ASP A 382 5.85 0.37 13.85
N ALA A 383 6.81 1.28 13.69
CA ALA A 383 6.58 2.58 13.06
C ALA A 383 6.26 2.44 11.57
N HIS A 384 6.84 1.43 10.90
CA HIS A 384 6.73 1.23 9.46
C HIS A 384 5.49 0.43 9.00
N ALA A 385 4.93 -0.43 9.85
CA ALA A 385 3.88 -1.36 9.48
C ALA A 385 2.51 -1.02 10.08
N ASN A 386 1.41 -1.57 9.54
CA ASN A 386 0.06 -1.47 10.12
C ASN A 386 -0.63 -0.09 10.04
N TYR A 387 -0.23 0.79 9.11
CA TYR A 387 -0.95 2.06 8.87
C TYR A 387 -2.43 1.84 8.56
N GLU A 388 -2.76 0.72 7.90
CA GLU A 388 -4.12 0.32 7.57
C GLU A 388 -4.98 -0.06 8.80
N LYS A 389 -4.37 -0.17 9.99
CA LYS A 389 -5.06 -0.37 11.26
C LYS A 389 -5.16 0.90 12.10
N ASN A 390 -4.45 1.97 11.72
CA ASN A 390 -4.39 3.20 12.49
C ASN A 390 -5.66 4.05 12.32
N ASN A 391 -6.31 4.38 13.44
CA ASN A 391 -7.56 5.15 13.46
C ASN A 391 -7.41 6.53 12.82
N HIS A 392 -6.29 7.22 13.05
CA HIS A 392 -6.05 8.57 12.51
C HIS A 392 -5.79 8.52 11.00
N VAL A 393 -5.10 7.49 10.51
CA VAL A 393 -4.94 7.26 9.06
C VAL A 393 -6.31 7.07 8.42
N ILE A 394 -7.12 6.15 8.94
CA ILE A 394 -8.47 5.88 8.41
C ILE A 394 -9.35 7.14 8.47
N ALA A 395 -9.33 7.88 9.57
CA ALA A 395 -10.06 9.14 9.71
C ALA A 395 -9.60 10.18 8.67
N THR A 396 -8.30 10.27 8.40
CA THR A 396 -7.73 11.16 7.38
C THR A 396 -8.19 10.79 5.98
N LEU A 397 -8.27 9.50 5.64
CA LEU A 397 -8.83 9.03 4.36
C LEU A 397 -10.30 9.46 4.20
N LEU A 398 -11.10 9.29 5.25
CA LEU A 398 -12.54 9.57 5.24
C LEU A 398 -12.84 11.07 5.16
N ASN A 399 -12.15 11.86 5.98
CA ASN A 399 -12.48 13.27 6.25
C ASN A 399 -11.54 14.26 5.56
N GLY A 400 -10.50 13.76 4.90
CA GLY A 400 -9.35 14.55 4.48
C GLY A 400 -8.45 14.90 5.69
N PRO A 401 -7.17 15.20 5.47
CA PRO A 401 -6.29 15.59 6.56
C PRO A 401 -6.73 16.89 7.24
N GLU A 402 -6.39 17.04 8.52
CA GLU A 402 -6.60 18.29 9.27
C GLU A 402 -5.65 19.38 8.75
N LYS A 403 -6.09 20.65 8.77
CA LYS A 403 -5.19 21.77 8.48
C LYS A 403 -4.17 21.87 9.60
N LYS A 404 -2.92 22.19 9.27
CA LYS A 404 -1.96 22.64 10.28
C LYS A 404 -2.54 23.91 10.93
N PRO A 405 -2.60 24.01 12.28
CA PRO A 405 -2.97 25.27 12.91
C PRO A 405 -1.94 26.33 12.51
N GLU A 406 -2.42 27.43 11.93
CA GLU A 406 -1.58 28.49 11.35
C GLU A 406 -1.24 29.55 12.42
N THR A 407 -2.01 29.60 13.51
CA THR A 407 -1.85 30.56 14.61
C THR A 407 -1.79 29.90 16.00
N PRO A 408 -1.26 30.59 17.04
CA PRO A 408 -1.33 30.15 18.43
C PRO A 408 -2.75 29.93 18.95
N ASP A 409 -3.74 30.69 18.47
CA ASP A 409 -5.15 30.57 18.88
C ASP A 409 -5.79 29.29 18.32
N ASP A 410 -5.46 28.93 17.07
CA ASP A 410 -5.85 27.64 16.47
C ASP A 410 -5.32 26.44 17.28
N CYS A 411 -4.19 26.62 17.99
CA CYS A 411 -3.59 25.57 18.82
C CYS A 411 -4.35 25.36 20.14
N LEU A 412 -5.00 26.41 20.66
CA LEU A 412 -5.88 26.33 21.84
C LEU A 412 -7.21 25.64 21.48
N GLU A 413 -7.81 25.98 20.33
CA GLU A 413 -9.03 25.31 19.84
C GLU A 413 -8.80 23.83 19.51
N ALA A 414 -7.67 23.48 18.88
CA ALA A 414 -7.31 22.09 18.58
C ALA A 414 -7.07 21.24 19.84
N ARG A 415 -6.64 21.86 20.95
CA ARG A 415 -6.51 21.18 22.25
C ARG A 415 -7.87 20.94 22.89
N ASN A 416 -8.78 21.90 22.84
CA ASN A 416 -10.09 21.82 23.46
C ASN A 416 -11.04 20.85 22.72
N SER A 417 -10.89 20.72 21.39
CA SER A 417 -11.68 19.79 20.57
C SER A 417 -11.27 18.31 20.72
N ARG A 418 -10.08 18.02 21.26
CA ARG A 418 -9.60 16.66 21.56
C ARG A 418 -10.02 16.16 22.96
N ALA A 419 -10.81 16.93 23.69
CA ALA A 419 -11.30 16.60 25.03
C ALA A 419 -12.70 15.95 25.02
N PHE A 420 -12.99 15.06 24.06
CA PHE A 420 -14.15 14.17 24.10
C PHE A 420 -13.75 12.75 23.64
N PRO A 421 -14.31 11.70 24.29
CA PRO A 421 -13.67 10.41 24.51
C PRO A 421 -13.48 9.53 23.27
#